data_AF-A0A920U4C2-F1
#
_entry.id   AF-A0A920U4C2-F1
#
_cell.length_a   1.000
_cell.length_b   1.000
_cell.length_c   1.000
_cell.angle_alpha   90.00
_cell.angle_beta   90.00
_cell.angle_gamma   90.00
#
_symmetry.space_group_name_H-M   'P 1'
#
loop_
_entity.id
_entity.type
_entity.pdbx_description
1 polymer ?
#
loop_
_entity_poly.entity_id
_entity_poly.type
_entity_poly.pdbx_seq_one_letter_code
_entity_poly.pdbx_strand_id
1 'polypeptide(L)'
;MAFVVGCGSDIQNIVFVSEVDGDAEIYVVDPESGVAESITDNRSQDTDPVWSPNGEQILYVSDSSGDLEISLFDRKSEHGSRLTNISRR
;
A
#
# COMPACT_ATOMS: atom_id res chain seq x y z
N MET A 1 -2.57 14.98 -0.59
CA MET A 1 -1.18 15.13 -1.09
C MET A 1 -0.22 14.73 0.01
N ALA A 2 0.17 13.47 0.03
CA ALA A 2 1.24 12.92 0.84
C ALA A 2 2.17 12.17 -0.11
N PHE A 3 3.47 12.49 -0.07
CA PHE A 3 4.50 11.78 -0.82
C PHE A 3 5.30 10.97 0.18
N VAL A 4 5.24 9.65 0.09
CA VAL A 4 6.17 8.76 0.80
C VAL A 4 7.06 8.13 -0.26
N VAL A 5 8.36 8.41 -0.19
CA VAL A 5 9.37 7.79 -1.05
C VAL A 5 10.04 6.68 -0.23
N GLY A 6 9.65 5.43 -0.46
CA GLY A 6 10.34 4.26 0.09
C GLY A 6 11.46 3.83 -0.85
N CYS A 7 12.70 3.82 -0.37
CA CYS A 7 13.87 3.32 -1.10
C CYS A 7 14.16 1.88 -0.69
N GLY A 8 14.03 0.93 -1.61
CA GLY A 8 14.65 -0.39 -1.53
C GLY A 8 15.60 -0.53 -2.72
N SER A 9 16.75 -1.14 -2.50
CA SER A 9 17.94 -1.02 -3.36
C SER A 9 17.81 -1.53 -4.81
N ASP A 10 16.70 -2.20 -5.16
CA ASP A 10 16.37 -2.67 -6.51
C ASP A 10 14.96 -2.23 -6.98
N ILE A 11 14.31 -1.34 -6.23
CA ILE A 11 12.93 -0.96 -6.48
C ILE A 11 12.91 0.15 -7.53
N GLN A 12 12.67 -0.24 -8.79
CA GLN A 12 12.41 0.70 -9.88
C GLN A 12 11.06 1.39 -9.73
N ASN A 13 10.15 0.89 -8.90
CA ASN A 13 8.79 1.40 -8.78
C ASN A 13 8.61 2.38 -7.61
N ILE A 14 7.70 3.33 -7.76
CA ILE A 14 7.31 4.25 -6.69
C ILE A 14 5.98 3.78 -6.12
N VAL A 15 5.86 3.76 -4.79
CA VAL A 15 4.58 3.51 -4.11
C VAL A 15 4.02 4.84 -3.60
N PHE A 16 2.72 5.06 -3.77
CA PHE A 16 2.07 6.31 -3.38
C PHE A 16 0.59 6.09 -3.06
N VAL A 17 -0.03 7.10 -2.44
CA VAL A 17 -1.46 7.10 -2.14
C VAL A 17 -2.18 8.00 -3.15
N SER A 18 -3.32 7.54 -3.65
CA SER A 18 -4.21 8.32 -4.52
C SER A 18 -5.66 8.19 -4.07
N GLU A 19 -6.47 9.20 -4.36
CA GLU A 19 -7.90 9.25 -4.02
C GLU A 19 -8.73 9.48 -5.30
N VAL A 20 -8.60 8.58 -6.28
CA VAL A 20 -9.20 8.76 -7.61
C VAL A 20 -10.72 8.54 -7.58
N ASP A 21 -11.18 7.61 -6.76
CA ASP A 21 -12.55 7.10 -6.67
C ASP A 21 -13.27 7.48 -5.36
N GLY A 22 -12.59 8.19 -4.46
CA GLY A 22 -13.18 8.80 -3.26
C GLY A 22 -12.66 8.24 -1.94
N ASP A 23 -11.86 7.17 -1.99
CA ASP A 23 -11.12 6.61 -0.87
C ASP A 23 -9.62 6.53 -1.16
N ALA A 24 -8.81 6.58 -0.10
CA ALA A 24 -7.36 6.53 -0.21
C ALA A 24 -6.93 5.10 -0.54
N GLU A 25 -6.27 4.97 -1.67
CA GLU A 25 -5.88 3.71 -2.27
C GLU A 25 -4.36 3.72 -2.52
N ILE A 26 -3.71 2.57 -2.35
CA ILE A 26 -2.27 2.43 -2.60
C ILE A 26 -2.04 2.09 -4.06
N TYR A 27 -1.13 2.83 -4.69
CA TYR A 27 -0.72 2.64 -6.06
C TYR A 27 0.77 2.38 -6.16
N VAL A 28 1.15 1.62 -7.19
CA VAL A 28 2.53 1.41 -7.61
C VAL A 28 2.68 1.92 -9.03
N VAL A 29 3.73 2.70 -9.30
CA VAL A 29 4.06 3.19 -10.64
C VAL A 29 5.47 2.81 -11.03
N ASP A 30 5.63 2.33 -12.25
CA ASP A 30 6.92 2.28 -12.91
C ASP A 30 7.23 3.67 -13.50
N PRO A 31 8.26 4.38 -13.01
CA PRO A 31 8.60 5.74 -13.45
C PRO A 31 9.15 5.79 -14.88
N GLU A 32 9.62 4.68 -15.45
CA GLU A 32 10.06 4.64 -16.85
C GLU A 32 8.86 4.61 -17.81
N SER A 33 7.86 3.77 -17.52
CA SER A 33 6.65 3.67 -18.34
C SER A 33 5.57 4.69 -17.99
N GLY A 34 5.58 5.20 -16.75
CA GLY A 34 4.54 6.07 -16.19
C GLY A 34 3.20 5.36 -15.93
N VAL A 35 3.17 4.03 -16.03
CA VAL A 35 1.96 3.23 -15.80
C VAL A 35 1.81 2.96 -14.31
N ALA A 36 0.69 3.39 -13.75
CA ALA A 36 0.32 3.14 -12.35
C ALA A 36 -0.75 2.05 -12.26
N GLU A 37 -0.61 1.18 -11.27
CA GLU A 37 -1.56 0.13 -10.91
C GLU A 37 -1.99 0.30 -9.45
N SER A 38 -3.26 0.05 -9.15
CA SER A 38 -3.78 0.00 -7.78
C SER A 38 -3.46 -1.37 -7.18
N ILE A 39 -2.94 -1.41 -5.95
CA ILE A 39 -2.69 -2.67 -5.23
C ILE A 39 -3.75 -2.95 -4.15
N THR A 40 -4.53 -1.93 -3.82
CA THR A 40 -5.75 -2.02 -3.03
C THR A 40 -6.92 -1.62 -3.95
N ASP A 41 -8.13 -2.10 -3.64
CA ASP A 41 -9.38 -1.72 -4.32
C ASP A 41 -10.52 -2.12 -3.39
N ASN A 42 -10.89 -1.22 -2.50
CA ASN A 42 -11.89 -1.47 -1.47
C ASN A 42 -12.73 -0.21 -1.16
N ARG A 43 -13.12 -0.01 0.10
CA ARG A 43 -13.90 1.17 0.54
C ARG A 43 -13.31 1.78 1.80
N SER A 44 -12.13 1.32 2.18
CA SER A 44 -11.40 1.73 3.36
C SER A 44 -10.35 2.76 2.97
N GLN A 45 -9.82 3.46 3.96
CA GLN A 45 -8.68 4.32 3.78
C GLN A 45 -7.40 3.50 3.95
N ASP A 46 -6.68 3.30 2.85
CA ASP A 46 -5.37 2.66 2.82
C ASP A 46 -4.27 3.73 2.66
N THR A 47 -3.40 3.86 3.66
CA THR A 47 -2.41 4.96 3.75
C THR A 47 -1.03 4.50 4.19
N ASP A 48 -0.07 5.45 4.15
CA ASP A 48 1.30 5.30 4.68
C ASP A 48 2.05 4.06 4.17
N PRO A 49 2.12 3.83 2.85
CA PRO A 49 2.75 2.64 2.31
C PRO A 49 4.26 2.68 2.48
N VAL A 50 4.85 1.51 2.81
CA VAL A 50 6.30 1.31 2.85
C VAL A 50 6.69 0.00 2.20
N TRP A 51 7.77 0.03 1.43
CA TRP A 51 8.34 -1.15 0.79
C TRP A 51 9.09 -2.03 1.80
N SER A 52 9.01 -3.35 1.61
CA SER A 52 9.99 -4.27 2.18
C SER A 52 11.37 -4.04 1.54
N PRO A 53 12.48 -4.35 2.23
CA PRO A 53 13.83 -4.14 1.69
C PRO A 53 14.09 -4.84 0.35
N ASN A 54 13.43 -5.98 0.11
CA ASN A 54 13.53 -6.75 -1.13
C ASN A 54 12.51 -6.33 -2.22
N GLY A 55 11.63 -5.35 -1.96
CA GLY A 55 10.64 -4.87 -2.92
C GLY A 55 9.50 -5.84 -3.25
N GLU A 56 9.40 -6.97 -2.54
CA GLU A 56 8.39 -8.01 -2.78
C GLU A 56 7.08 -7.73 -2.04
N GLN A 57 7.13 -6.89 -1.01
CA GLN A 57 6.02 -6.65 -0.11
C GLN A 57 5.85 -5.16 0.18
N ILE A 58 4.61 -4.76 0.46
CA ILE A 58 4.24 -3.41 0.85
C ILE A 58 3.45 -3.49 2.14
N LEU A 59 3.90 -2.78 3.17
CA LEU A 59 3.10 -2.55 4.38
C LEU A 59 2.32 -1.24 4.22
N TYR A 60 1.10 -1.20 4.71
CA TYR A 60 0.26 0.00 4.71
C TYR A 60 -0.67 -0.03 5.92
N VAL A 61 -1.22 1.13 6.26
CA VAL A 61 -2.27 1.28 7.27
C VAL A 61 -3.62 1.16 6.57
N SER A 62 -4.55 0.38 7.12
CA SER A 62 -5.90 0.18 6.57
C SER A 62 -6.94 0.31 7.68
N ASP A 63 -8.09 0.95 7.39
CA ASP A 63 -9.24 0.98 8.29
C ASP A 63 -10.34 -0.06 7.96
N SER A 64 -10.04 -1.02 7.09
CA SER A 64 -10.97 -2.07 6.62
C SER A 64 -11.62 -2.91 7.75
N SER A 65 -11.09 -2.93 8.97
CA SER A 65 -11.70 -3.57 10.14
C SER A 65 -12.71 -2.72 10.90
N GLY A 66 -12.77 -1.42 10.64
CA GLY A 66 -13.38 -0.43 11.53
C GLY A 66 -12.40 0.21 12.52
N ASP A 67 -11.12 -0.15 12.48
CA ASP A 67 -10.01 0.48 13.18
C ASP A 67 -8.72 0.43 12.33
N LEU A 68 -7.75 1.30 12.65
CA LEU A 68 -6.49 1.40 11.91
C LEU A 68 -5.59 0.21 12.22
N GLU A 69 -5.28 -0.59 11.20
CA GLU A 69 -4.45 -1.78 11.28
C GLU A 69 -3.31 -1.76 10.28
N ILE A 70 -2.22 -2.46 10.59
CA ILE A 70 -1.14 -2.72 9.63
C ILE A 70 -1.53 -3.91 8.76
N SER A 71 -1.52 -3.67 7.46
CA SER A 71 -1.79 -4.64 6.41
C SER A 71 -0.57 -4.81 5.52
N LEU A 72 -0.48 -5.97 4.87
CA LEU A 72 0.60 -6.41 4.01
C LEU A 72 0.03 -6.76 2.64
N PHE A 73 0.60 -6.21 1.58
CA PHE A 73 0.39 -6.66 0.21
C PHE A 73 1.64 -7.39 -0.27
N ASP A 74 1.47 -8.63 -0.72
CA ASP A 74 2.54 -9.43 -1.33
C ASP A 74 2.40 -9.39 -2.85
N ARG A 75 3.42 -8.84 -3.53
CA ARG A 75 3.39 -8.62 -4.98
C ARG A 75 3.57 -9.88 -5.81
N LYS A 76 4.19 -10.92 -5.24
CA LYS A 76 4.40 -12.18 -5.97
C LYS A 76 3.12 -12.99 -6.05
N SER A 77 2.33 -12.94 -4.98
CA SER A 77 1.07 -13.66 -4.87
C SER A 77 -0.17 -12.82 -5.19
N GLU A 78 0.02 -11.51 -5.41
CA GLU A 78 -1.06 -10.53 -5.59
C GLU A 78 -2.10 -10.63 -4.45
N HIS A 79 -1.62 -10.88 -3.22
CA HIS A 79 -2.46 -11.16 -2.08
C HIS A 79 -2.24 -10.18 -0.93
N GLY A 80 -3.33 -9.58 -0.47
CA GLY A 80 -3.38 -8.74 0.73
C GLY A 80 -3.70 -9.56 1.97
N SER A 81 -2.99 -9.30 3.08
CA SER A 81 -3.28 -9.91 4.38
C SER A 81 -3.12 -8.89 5.50
N ARG A 82 -3.98 -8.97 6.52
CA ARG A 82 -3.85 -8.15 7.71
C ARG A 82 -2.79 -8.75 8.65
N LEU A 83 -1.89 -7.91 9.17
CA LEU A 83 -0.84 -8.35 10.10
C LEU A 83 -1.15 -8.08 11.57
N THR A 84 -1.88 -7.00 11.87
CA THR A 84 -2.26 -6.65 13.25
C THR A 84 -3.76 -6.75 13.48
N ASN A 85 -4.15 -6.92 14.75
CA ASN A 85 -5.55 -6.89 15.17
C ASN A 85 -5.61 -6.34 16.59
N ILE A 86 -5.58 -5.02 16.70
CA ILE A 86 -5.58 -4.25 17.94
C ILE A 86 -7.04 -4.01 18.35
N SER A 87 -7.69 -5.06 18.84
CA SER A 87 -9.01 -4.91 19.45
C SER A 87 -8.93 -4.15 20.78
N ARG A 88 -9.67 -3.04 20.91
CA ARG A 88 -9.88 -2.38 22.20
C ARG A 88 -10.74 -3.30 23.08
N ARG A 89 -10.14 -3.83 24.16
CA ARG A 89 -10.88 -4.51 25.23
C ARG A 89 -11.57 -3.52 26.16
#